data_AF-A0A527W454-F1
#
_entry.id   AF-A0A527W454-F1
#
_cell.length_a   1.000
_cell.length_b   1.000
_cell.length_c   1.000
_cell.angle_alpha   90.00
_cell.angle_beta   90.00
_cell.angle_gamma   90.00
#
_symmetry.space_group_name_H-M   'P 1'
#
loop_
_entity.id
_entity.type
_entity.pdbx_description
1 polymer ?
#
loop_
_entity_poly.entity_id
_entity_poly.type
_entity_poly.pdbx_seq_one_letter_code
_entity_poly.pdbx_strand_id
1 'polypeptide(L)'
;YKDLTDPRFETALILVHQRFSTNTFPSWKLAHPYRMVAHNGEINTLRGNVNWMAARQASVDSELFGNDISKLWPISYEGQSDTACFDNALEFLTQGGYSLAHA
;
A
#
# COMPACT_ATOMS: atom_id res chain seq x y z
N TYR A 1 -1.25 -22.57 -4.33
CA TYR A 1 -1.32 -22.15 -5.75
C TYR A 1 -0.53 -23.13 -6.59
N LYS A 2 -1.18 -23.88 -7.49
CA LYS A 2 -0.48 -24.86 -8.36
C LYS A 2 0.35 -24.16 -9.45
N ASP A 3 -0.08 -22.96 -9.84
CA ASP A 3 0.56 -22.15 -10.88
C ASP A 3 2.01 -21.79 -10.54
N LEU A 4 2.36 -21.66 -9.25
CA LEU A 4 3.73 -21.37 -8.80
C LEU A 4 4.72 -22.53 -9.02
N THR A 5 4.21 -23.74 -9.29
CA THR A 5 5.05 -24.91 -9.61
C THR A 5 5.12 -25.18 -11.12
N ASP A 6 4.41 -24.39 -11.92
CA ASP A 6 4.45 -24.51 -13.37
C ASP A 6 5.78 -23.98 -13.90
N PRO A 7 6.51 -24.74 -14.73
CA PRO A 7 7.80 -24.28 -15.28
C PRO A 7 7.68 -23.04 -16.18
N ARG A 8 6.48 -22.68 -16.64
CA ARG A 8 6.22 -21.45 -17.40
C ARG A 8 6.12 -20.21 -16.51
N PHE A 9 6.04 -20.38 -15.19
CA PHE A 9 6.04 -19.26 -14.25
C PHE A 9 7.46 -18.71 -14.11
N GLU A 10 7.82 -17.80 -15.01
CA GLU A 10 9.10 -17.11 -15.03
C GLU A 10 8.90 -15.61 -14.73
N THR A 11 9.79 -15.03 -13.92
CA THR A 11 9.78 -13.60 -13.59
C THR A 11 11.20 -13.08 -13.37
N ALA A 12 11.42 -11.81 -13.68
CA ALA A 12 12.69 -11.13 -13.38
C ALA A 12 12.83 -10.78 -11.88
N LEU A 13 11.72 -10.69 -11.14
CA LEU A 13 11.68 -10.30 -9.74
C LEU A 13 10.54 -10.99 -8.99
N ILE A 14 10.76 -11.32 -7.73
CA ILE A 14 9.73 -11.82 -6.81
C ILE A 14 9.86 -11.17 -5.43
N LEU A 15 8.72 -10.85 -4.83
CA LEU A 15 8.61 -10.44 -3.43
C LEU A 15 7.85 -11.51 -2.66
N VAL A 16 8.41 -11.95 -1.55
CA VAL A 16 7.79 -12.95 -0.66
C VAL A 16 7.76 -12.41 0.75
N HIS A 17 6.70 -12.73 1.50
CA HIS A 17 6.56 -12.26 2.86
C HIS A 17 5.82 -13.26 3.74
N GLN A 18 6.35 -13.50 4.94
CA GLN A 18 5.67 -14.25 5.97
C GLN A 18 5.42 -13.32 7.16
N ARG A 19 4.14 -13.13 7.48
CA ARG A 19 3.73 -12.23 8.57
C ARG A 19 3.60 -13.00 9.86
N PHE A 20 4.19 -12.48 10.94
CA PHE A 20 3.84 -12.85 12.30
C PHE A 20 2.81 -11.86 12.82
N SER A 21 1.75 -12.35 13.48
CA SER A 21 0.60 -11.56 13.88
C SER A 21 0.29 -11.81 15.35
N THR A 22 -0.12 -10.77 16.07
CA THR A 22 -0.58 -10.87 17.47
C THR A 22 -2.02 -11.38 17.60
N ASN A 23 -2.67 -11.73 16.48
CA ASN A 23 -4.03 -12.25 16.44
C ASN A 23 -4.07 -13.77 16.20
N THR A 24 -5.11 -14.41 16.72
CA THR A 24 -5.39 -15.84 16.50
C THR A 24 -6.39 -16.08 15.35
N PHE A 25 -7.06 -15.03 14.88
CA PHE A 25 -7.99 -15.08 13.75
C PHE A 25 -7.30 -14.66 12.45
N PRO A 26 -7.26 -15.54 11.43
CA PRO A 26 -6.65 -15.20 10.15
C PRO A 26 -7.50 -14.20 9.38
N SER A 27 -6.85 -13.29 8.66
CA SER A 27 -7.49 -12.43 7.67
C SER A 27 -6.65 -12.42 6.40
N TRP A 28 -7.20 -12.99 5.32
CA TRP A 28 -6.54 -13.06 4.03
C TRP A 28 -6.23 -11.67 3.45
N LYS A 29 -7.06 -10.66 3.75
CA LYS A 29 -6.85 -9.28 3.31
C LYS A 29 -5.64 -8.60 3.96
N LEU A 30 -5.11 -9.17 5.04
CA LEU A 30 -3.94 -8.69 5.75
C LEU A 30 -2.66 -9.49 5.42
N ALA A 31 -2.77 -10.48 4.52
CA ALA A 31 -1.61 -11.18 4.02
C ALA A 31 -0.83 -10.27 3.06
N HIS A 32 0.49 -10.31 3.16
CA HIS A 32 1.43 -9.64 2.26
C HIS A 32 1.84 -10.61 1.12
N PRO A 33 2.51 -10.11 0.06
CA PRO A 33 2.79 -8.69 -0.25
C PRO A 33 1.52 -7.87 -0.52
N TYR A 34 1.60 -6.56 -0.26
CA TYR A 34 0.66 -5.60 -0.84
C TYR A 34 1.07 -5.26 -2.28
N ARG A 35 0.48 -4.23 -2.90
CA ARG A 35 0.67 -3.97 -4.34
C ARG A 35 2.10 -3.57 -4.65
N MET A 36 2.71 -2.80 -3.76
CA MET A 36 4.03 -2.22 -3.94
C MET A 36 5.01 -2.65 -2.86
N VAL A 37 4.51 -3.05 -1.68
CA VAL A 37 5.36 -3.24 -0.49
C VAL A 37 5.16 -4.62 0.16
N ALA A 38 6.29 -5.19 0.59
CA ALA A 38 6.35 -6.23 1.60
C ALA A 38 7.11 -5.67 2.82
N HIS A 39 6.39 -5.36 3.89
CA HIS A 39 6.96 -4.70 5.08
C HIS A 39 7.08 -5.67 6.25
N ASN A 40 8.29 -5.74 6.82
CA ASN A 40 8.57 -6.44 8.07
C ASN A 40 8.85 -5.44 9.19
N GLY A 41 7.85 -5.20 10.04
CA GLY A 41 7.93 -4.24 11.12
C GLY A 41 6.55 -3.73 11.53
N GLU A 42 6.56 -2.65 12.31
CA GLU A 42 5.35 -1.95 12.74
C GLU A 42 5.57 -0.44 12.62
N ILE A 43 4.62 0.26 12.00
CA ILE A 43 4.65 1.72 11.86
C ILE A 43 3.93 2.34 13.06
N ASN A 44 4.70 2.67 14.09
CA ASN A 44 4.19 3.17 15.37
C ASN A 44 3.50 4.55 15.30
N THR A 45 3.66 5.28 14.20
CA THR A 45 3.08 6.63 14.00
C THR A 45 1.83 6.62 13.12
N LEU A 46 1.22 5.44 12.89
CA LEU A 46 0.10 5.24 11.96
C LEU A 46 -0.99 6.31 12.05
N ARG A 47 -1.51 6.57 13.25
CA ARG A 47 -2.61 7.54 13.44
C ARG A 47 -2.23 8.94 12.95
N GLY A 48 -0.99 9.37 13.21
CA GLY A 48 -0.49 10.65 12.72
C GLY A 48 -0.41 10.67 11.20
N ASN A 49 0.14 9.62 10.60
CA ASN A 49 0.29 9.50 9.14
C ASN A 49 -1.06 9.51 8.43
N VAL A 50 -2.05 8.76 8.92
CA VAL A 50 -3.41 8.72 8.36
C VAL A 50 -4.07 10.10 8.46
N ASN A 51 -3.97 10.78 9.61
CA ASN A 51 -4.55 12.11 9.79
C ASN A 51 -3.90 13.15 8.86
N TRP A 52 -2.57 13.12 8.72
CA TRP A 52 -1.86 14.02 7.82
C TRP A 52 -2.18 13.75 6.36
N MET A 53 -2.37 12.48 5.96
CA MET A 53 -2.82 12.16 4.61
C MET A 53 -4.23 12.67 4.35
N ALA A 54 -5.17 12.43 5.28
CA ALA A 54 -6.54 12.95 5.16
C ALA A 54 -6.58 14.48 5.08
N ALA A 55 -5.76 15.19 5.86
CA ALA A 55 -5.68 16.65 5.81
C ALA A 55 -5.22 17.19 4.44
N ARG A 56 -4.41 16.42 3.69
CA ARG A 56 -3.95 16.80 2.35
C ARG A 56 -5.04 16.70 1.29
N GLN A 57 -6.16 16.03 1.55
CA GLN A 57 -7.27 15.88 0.60
C GLN A 57 -7.75 17.23 0.03
N ALA A 58 -7.77 18.27 0.85
CA ALA A 58 -8.30 19.57 0.45
C ALA A 58 -7.33 20.38 -0.44
N SER A 59 -6.04 20.08 -0.41
CA SER A 59 -5.01 20.90 -1.07
C SER A 59 -4.17 20.13 -2.07
N VAL A 60 -4.37 18.82 -2.22
CA VAL A 60 -3.62 18.03 -3.19
C VAL A 60 -4.08 18.36 -4.61
N ASP A 61 -3.11 18.48 -5.51
CA ASP A 61 -3.33 18.68 -6.93
C ASP A 61 -2.32 17.85 -7.71
N SER A 62 -2.70 17.40 -8.90
CA SER A 62 -1.83 16.63 -9.78
C SER A 62 -2.32 16.75 -11.21
N GLU A 63 -1.45 17.22 -12.11
CA GLU A 63 -1.76 17.28 -13.54
C GLU A 63 -2.07 15.89 -14.13
N LEU A 64 -1.48 14.83 -13.58
CA LEU A 64 -1.68 13.45 -14.04
C LEU A 64 -3.09 12.92 -13.71
N PHE A 65 -3.64 13.29 -12.55
CA PHE A 65 -4.99 12.89 -12.14
C PHE A 65 -6.06 13.91 -12.54
N GLY A 66 -5.68 15.17 -12.74
CA GLY A 66 -6.59 16.27 -13.04
C GLY A 66 -7.78 16.33 -12.07
N ASN A 67 -8.96 16.60 -12.62
CA ASN A 67 -10.20 16.73 -11.84
C ASN A 67 -10.63 15.42 -11.12
N ASP A 68 -10.08 14.28 -11.54
CA ASP A 68 -10.44 12.98 -10.99
C ASP A 68 -9.68 12.64 -9.69
N ILE A 69 -8.71 13.46 -9.28
CA ILE A 69 -7.96 13.28 -8.02
C ILE A 69 -8.89 13.18 -6.80
N SER A 70 -10.04 13.86 -6.84
CA SER A 70 -11.06 13.84 -5.80
C SER A 70 -11.67 12.45 -5.59
N LYS A 71 -11.68 11.58 -6.63
CA LYS A 71 -12.23 10.22 -6.59
C LYS A 71 -11.33 9.22 -5.85
N LEU A 72 -10.06 9.57 -5.64
CA LEU A 72 -9.09 8.68 -4.99
C LEU A 72 -9.27 8.63 -3.46
N TRP A 73 -9.99 9.59 -2.90
CA TRP A 73 -10.12 9.73 -1.45
C TRP A 73 -11.21 8.82 -0.85
N PRO A 74 -10.97 8.23 0.33
CA PRO A 74 -9.76 8.34 1.14
C PRO A 74 -8.62 7.43 0.64
N ILE A 75 -7.37 7.93 0.69
CA ILE A 75 -6.17 7.12 0.37
C ILE A 75 -5.98 5.99 1.39
N SER A 76 -6.25 6.24 2.67
CA SER A 76 -6.20 5.24 3.73
C SER A 76 -7.58 5.04 4.33
N TYR A 77 -8.12 3.82 4.26
CA TYR A 77 -9.42 3.49 4.81
C TYR A 77 -9.33 3.11 6.28
N GLU A 78 -10.40 3.34 7.03
CA GLU A 78 -10.49 2.92 8.43
C GLU A 78 -10.37 1.39 8.55
N GLY A 79 -9.63 0.91 9.56
CA GLY A 79 -9.46 -0.51 9.84
C GLY A 79 -8.41 -1.24 8.98
N GLN A 80 -7.68 -0.52 8.12
CA GLN A 80 -6.53 -1.07 7.40
C GLN A 80 -5.32 -1.29 8.33
N SER A 81 -4.46 -2.25 7.97
CA SER A 81 -3.16 -2.40 8.63
C SER A 81 -2.29 -1.18 8.39
N ASP A 82 -1.31 -0.99 9.26
CA ASP A 82 -0.30 0.04 9.12
C ASP A 82 0.42 0.00 7.76
N THR A 83 0.77 -1.20 7.32
CA THR A 83 1.44 -1.45 6.05
C THR A 83 0.51 -1.18 4.87
N ALA A 84 -0.77 -1.54 4.96
CA ALA A 84 -1.74 -1.22 3.89
C ALA A 84 -1.87 0.30 3.71
N CYS A 85 -1.89 1.07 4.79
CA CYS A 85 -1.92 2.53 4.72
C CYS A 85 -0.65 3.08 4.04
N PHE A 86 0.52 2.50 4.33
CA PHE A 86 1.77 2.86 3.68
C PHE A 86 1.78 2.49 2.18
N ASP A 87 1.33 1.28 1.82
CA ASP A 87 1.24 0.82 0.43
C ASP A 87 0.35 1.74 -0.41
N ASN A 88 -0.83 2.13 0.10
CA ASN A 88 -1.71 3.06 -0.61
C ASN A 88 -1.08 4.45 -0.76
N ALA A 89 -0.34 4.94 0.24
CA ALA A 89 0.34 6.22 0.14
C ALA A 89 1.48 6.19 -0.89
N LEU A 90 2.24 5.09 -0.92
CA LEU A 90 3.30 4.88 -1.90
C LEU A 90 2.74 4.75 -3.32
N GLU A 91 1.63 4.02 -3.49
CA GLU A 91 0.89 3.91 -4.75
C GLU A 91 0.39 5.27 -5.21
N PHE A 92 -0.21 6.06 -4.32
CA PHE A 92 -0.67 7.40 -4.62
C PHE A 92 0.47 8.31 -5.14
N LEU A 93 1.61 8.33 -4.45
CA LEU A 93 2.76 9.15 -4.85
C LEU A 93 3.36 8.67 -6.17
N THR A 94 3.53 7.35 -6.33
CA THR A 94 4.14 6.79 -7.54
C THR A 94 3.26 7.04 -8.77
N GLN A 95 1.95 6.81 -8.65
CA GLN A 95 1.00 7.10 -9.73
C GLN A 95 0.84 8.62 -9.96
N GLY A 96 1.10 9.43 -8.93
CA GLY A 96 1.21 10.89 -9.01
C GLY A 96 2.49 11.41 -9.67
N GLY A 97 3.36 10.53 -10.18
CA GLY A 97 4.52 10.88 -10.99
C GLY A 97 5.87 10.85 -10.26
N TYR A 98 5.89 10.50 -8.97
CA TYR A 98 7.14 10.33 -8.24
C TYR A 98 7.80 9.00 -8.62
N SER A 99 9.13 8.98 -8.80
CA SER A 99 9.84 7.71 -8.91
C SER A 99 9.74 6.92 -7.61
N LEU A 100 9.73 5.59 -7.67
CA LEU A 100 9.63 4.72 -6.49
C LEU A 100 10.68 5.02 -5.40
N ALA A 101 11.88 5.49 -5.76
CA ALA A 101 12.93 5.83 -4.79
C ALA A 101 12.73 7.19 -4.10
N HIS A 102 11.89 8.07 -4.67
CA HIS A 102 11.58 9.40 -4.13
C HIS A 102 10.25 9.39 -3.37
N ALA A 103 9.27 8.63 -3.87
CA ALA A 103 8.00 8.37 -3.21
C ALA A 103 8.22 7.72 -1.83
#